data_AF-A0A2S7PE01-F1
#
_entry.id   AF-A0A2S7PE01-F1
#
_cell.length_a   1.000
_cell.length_b   1.000
_cell.length_c   1.000
_cell.angle_alpha   90.00
_cell.angle_beta   90.00
_cell.angle_gamma   90.00
#
_symmetry.space_group_name_H-M   'P 1'
#
loop_
_entity.id
_entity.type
_entity.pdbx_description
1 polymer ?
#
loop_
_entity_poly.entity_id
_entity_poly.type
_entity_poly.pdbx_seq_one_letter_code
_entity_poly.pdbx_strand_id
1 'polypeptide(L)'
;MAPTPESAAFLAKKPSVPPTFDGVDYDDTGRLKQAQDAVVREQWVKSMMARLVREELGKCYHREGVNHLEKCGPLRAHLGHRTHPKK
;
A
#
# COMPACT_ATOMS: atom_id res chain seq x y z
N MET A 1 11.17 14.53 14.41
CA MET A 1 11.32 13.14 14.90
C MET A 1 12.21 12.40 13.96
N ALA A 2 13.35 11.89 14.43
CA ALA A 2 14.17 10.98 13.63
C ALA A 2 13.46 9.63 13.50
N PRO A 3 13.55 8.94 12.35
CA PRO A 3 13.01 7.59 12.22
C PRO A 3 13.74 6.67 13.21
N THR A 4 12.98 5.83 13.91
CA THR A 4 13.55 4.78 14.76
C THR A 4 14.45 3.88 13.92
N PRO A 5 15.66 3.52 14.41
CA PRO A 5 16.56 2.64 13.67
C PRO A 5 15.90 1.28 13.41
N GLU A 6 16.03 0.78 12.18
CA GLU A 6 15.48 -0.52 11.79
C GLU A 6 16.20 -1.65 12.55
N SER A 7 15.45 -2.63 13.05
CA SER A 7 16.03 -3.77 13.79
C SER A 7 16.76 -4.73 12.85
N ALA A 8 17.76 -5.46 13.37
CA ALA A 8 18.50 -6.45 12.60
C ALA A 8 17.58 -7.52 11.97
N ALA A 9 16.51 -7.90 12.66
CA ALA A 9 15.51 -8.84 12.16
C ALA A 9 14.70 -8.29 10.96
N PHE A 10 14.46 -6.97 10.92
CA PHE A 10 13.80 -6.33 9.79
C PHE A 10 14.70 -6.30 8.57
N LEU A 11 15.97 -5.91 8.76
CA LEU A 11 16.98 -5.89 7.70
C LEU A 11 17.18 -7.28 7.08
N ALA A 12 17.24 -8.33 7.91
CA ALA A 12 17.40 -9.71 7.46
C ALA A 12 16.22 -10.23 6.63
N LYS A 13 15.01 -9.70 6.84
CA LYS A 13 13.78 -10.15 6.17
C LYS A 13 13.38 -9.26 4.99
N LYS A 14 14.08 -8.15 4.76
CA LYS A 14 13.76 -7.20 3.69
C LYS A 14 13.88 -7.91 2.33
N PRO A 15 12.89 -7.80 1.44
CA PRO A 15 12.97 -8.46 0.14
C PRO A 15 14.10 -7.84 -0.68
N SER A 16 14.99 -8.68 -1.21
CA SER A 16 16.11 -8.25 -2.07
C SER A 16 15.70 -8.11 -3.53
N VAL A 17 14.55 -8.66 -3.91
CA VAL A 17 14.04 -8.72 -5.28
C VAL A 17 12.93 -7.67 -5.45
N PRO A 18 12.84 -6.98 -6.59
CA PRO A 18 11.72 -6.08 -6.86
C PRO A 18 10.37 -6.82 -6.77
N PRO A 19 9.29 -6.13 -6.38
CA PRO A 19 7.94 -6.70 -6.25
C PRO A 19 7.25 -6.80 -7.62
N THR A 20 7.90 -7.49 -8.57
CA THR A 20 7.44 -7.72 -9.94
C THR A 20 7.77 -9.15 -10.36
N PHE A 21 7.00 -9.69 -11.31
CA PHE A 21 7.31 -10.97 -11.95
C PHE A 21 8.11 -10.79 -13.26
N ASP A 22 8.38 -9.54 -13.64
CA ASP A 22 9.10 -9.21 -14.86
C ASP A 22 10.57 -9.66 -14.75
N GLY A 23 10.98 -10.57 -15.62
CA GLY A 23 12.36 -11.10 -15.65
C GLY A 23 12.66 -12.15 -14.58
N VAL A 24 11.66 -12.74 -13.94
CA VAL A 24 11.82 -13.88 -13.03
C VAL A 24 12.00 -15.16 -13.85
N ASP A 25 13.03 -15.93 -13.52
CA ASP A 25 13.19 -17.30 -14.01
C ASP A 25 12.19 -18.21 -13.28
N TYR A 26 11.26 -18.81 -14.03
CA TYR A 26 10.20 -19.65 -13.49
C TYR A 26 10.66 -21.08 -13.16
N ASP A 27 11.80 -21.51 -13.71
CA ASP A 27 12.38 -22.82 -13.41
C ASP A 27 13.16 -22.81 -12.08
N ASP A 28 13.60 -21.63 -11.63
CA ASP A 28 14.15 -21.42 -10.28
C ASP A 28 13.04 -21.16 -9.25
N THR A 29 12.61 -22.25 -8.61
CA THR A 29 11.57 -22.21 -7.56
C THR A 29 11.91 -21.27 -6.39
N GLY A 30 13.20 -21.09 -6.07
CA GLY A 30 13.64 -20.22 -4.99
C GLY A 30 13.44 -18.75 -5.33
N ARG A 31 13.85 -18.34 -6.54
CA ARG A 31 13.62 -16.97 -7.02
C ARG A 31 12.15 -16.67 -7.25
N LEU A 32 11.40 -17.63 -7.78
CA LEU A 32 9.96 -17.48 -7.96
C LEU A 32 9.25 -17.18 -6.61
N LYS A 33 9.64 -17.89 -5.54
CA LYS A 33 9.08 -17.64 -4.19
C LYS A 33 9.45 -16.28 -3.63
N GLN A 34 10.68 -15.81 -3.84
CA GLN A 34 11.10 -14.48 -3.40
C GLN A 34 10.32 -13.37 -4.10
N ALA A 35 10.07 -13.50 -5.40
CA ALA A 35 9.23 -12.56 -6.15
C ALA A 35 7.77 -12.57 -5.67
N GLN A 36 7.19 -13.75 -5.42
CA GLN A 36 5.85 -13.88 -4.84
C GLN A 36 5.75 -13.15 -3.48
N ASP A 37 6.71 -13.40 -2.58
CA ASP A 37 6.73 -12.77 -1.26
C ASP A 37 6.86 -11.25 -1.35
N ALA A 38 7.70 -10.74 -2.25
CA ALA A 38 7.86 -9.30 -2.49
C ALA A 38 6.54 -8.67 -2.97
N VAL A 39 5.88 -9.28 -3.96
CA VAL A 39 4.59 -8.81 -4.49
C VAL A 39 3.51 -8.82 -3.42
N VAL A 40 3.38 -9.91 -2.67
CA VAL A 40 2.36 -10.04 -1.61
C VAL A 40 2.58 -8.98 -0.53
N ARG A 41 3.83 -8.73 -0.11
CA ARG A 41 4.13 -7.67 0.87
C ARG A 41 3.68 -6.31 0.39
N GLU A 42 3.97 -5.94 -0.86
CA GLU A 42 3.52 -4.67 -1.43
C GLU A 42 1.99 -4.55 -1.50
N GLN A 43 1.30 -5.65 -1.83
CA GLN A 43 -0.16 -5.68 -1.82
C GLN A 43 -0.73 -5.47 -0.40
N TRP A 44 -0.10 -6.05 0.62
CA TRP A 44 -0.45 -5.82 2.02
C TRP A 44 -0.19 -4.37 2.44
N VAL A 45 0.96 -3.79 2.08
CA VAL A 45 1.27 -2.37 2.34
C VAL A 45 0.20 -1.47 1.75
N LYS A 46 -0.14 -1.65 0.46
CA LYS A 46 -1.22 -0.89 -0.20
C LYS A 46 -2.57 -1.07 0.49
N SER A 47 -2.88 -2.28 0.94
CA SER A 47 -4.13 -2.57 1.66
C SER A 47 -4.18 -1.90 3.03
N MET A 48 -3.06 -1.88 3.77
CA MET A 48 -2.95 -1.20 5.06
C MET A 48 -2.99 0.32 4.90
N MET A 49 -2.30 0.87 3.91
CA MET A 49 -2.41 2.30 3.57
C MET A 49 -3.85 2.70 3.26
N ALA A 50 -4.55 1.91 2.44
CA ALA A 50 -5.95 2.17 2.15
C ALA A 50 -6.84 2.07 3.40
N ARG A 51 -6.52 1.20 4.37
CA ARG A 51 -7.25 1.13 5.65
C ARG A 51 -7.10 2.43 6.45
N LEU A 52 -5.89 2.95 6.57
CA LEU A 52 -5.62 4.22 7.26
C LEU A 52 -6.37 5.39 6.61
N VAL A 53 -6.36 5.48 5.28
CA VAL A 53 -7.09 6.53 4.57
C VAL A 53 -8.61 6.40 4.76
N ARG A 54 -9.15 5.17 4.80
CA ARG A 54 -10.58 4.94 5.10
C ARG A 54 -10.95 5.37 6.52
N GLU A 55 -10.11 5.05 7.50
CA GLU A 55 -10.32 5.48 8.89
C GLU A 55 -10.31 7.02 9.00
N GLU A 56 -9.38 7.68 8.32
CA GLU A 56 -9.33 9.15 8.30
C GLU A 56 -10.50 9.78 7.52
N LEU A 57 -10.94 9.14 6.43
CA LEU A 57 -12.13 9.57 5.69
C LEU A 57 -13.38 9.49 6.56
N GLY A 58 -13.53 8.43 7.38
CA GLY A 58 -14.62 8.29 8.34
C GLY A 58 -14.65 9.43 9.35
N LYS A 59 -13.49 9.84 9.87
CA LYS A 59 -13.38 11.01 10.77
C LYS A 59 -13.75 12.31 10.05
N CYS A 60 -13.30 12.49 8.81
CA CYS A 60 -13.65 13.65 8.00
C CYS A 60 -15.18 13.73 7.78
N TYR A 61 -15.82 12.62 7.44
CA TYR A 61 -17.28 12.57 7.28
C TYR A 61 -18.00 12.92 8.58
N HIS A 62 -17.52 12.43 9.71
CA HIS A 62 -18.10 12.75 11.01
C HIS A 62 -17.94 14.24 11.39
N ARG A 63 -16.78 14.83 11.10
CA ARG A 63 -16.48 16.24 11.43
C ARG A 63 -17.19 17.24 10.52
N GLU A 64 -17.19 16.99 9.21
CA GLU A 64 -17.70 17.94 8.21
C GLU A 64 -19.22 17.81 7.98
N GLY A 65 -19.83 16.69 8.40
CA GLY A 65 -21.27 16.46 8.27
C GLY A 65 -21.75 16.62 6.83
N VAL A 66 -22.74 17.49 6.60
CA VAL A 66 -23.29 17.76 5.25
C VAL A 66 -22.26 18.33 4.27
N ASN A 67 -21.13 18.88 4.73
CA ASN A 67 -20.08 19.46 3.89
C ASN A 67 -19.02 18.46 3.42
N HIS A 68 -19.19 17.16 3.74
CA HIS A 68 -18.18 16.15 3.44
C HIS A 68 -17.84 15.99 1.94
N LEU A 69 -18.75 16.38 1.03
CA LEU A 69 -18.52 16.33 -0.41
C LEU A 69 -17.44 17.30 -0.88
N GLU A 70 -17.42 18.51 -0.32
CA GLU A 70 -16.46 19.56 -0.65
C GLU A 70 -15.14 19.39 0.10
N LYS A 71 -15.23 19.00 1.39
CA LYS A 71 -14.08 19.02 2.30
C LYS A 71 -13.29 17.70 2.34
N CYS A 72 -13.94 16.56 2.11
CA CYS A 72 -13.29 15.24 2.22
C CYS A 72 -12.87 14.64 0.86
N GLY A 73 -12.99 15.40 -0.24
CA GLY A 73 -12.59 14.98 -1.59
C GLY A 73 -11.14 14.46 -1.71
N PRO A 74 -10.13 15.09 -1.08
CA PRO A 74 -8.74 14.63 -1.16
C PRO A 74 -8.53 13.20 -0.64
N LEU A 75 -9.12 12.86 0.52
CA LEU A 75 -9.06 11.52 1.11
C LEU A 75 -9.75 10.48 0.22
N ARG A 76 -10.88 10.86 -0.41
CA ARG A 76 -11.59 10.01 -1.38
C ARG A 76 -10.76 9.79 -2.65
N ALA A 77 -10.04 10.80 -3.14
CA ALA A 77 -9.16 10.68 -4.30
C ALA A 77 -8.00 9.69 -4.03
N HIS A 78 -7.41 9.72 -2.83
CA HIS A 78 -6.35 8.78 -2.44
C HIS A 78 -6.80 7.31 -2.40
N LEU A 79 -8.09 7.04 -2.18
CA LEU A 79 -8.67 5.70 -2.29
C LEU A 79 -9.09 5.35 -3.73
N GLY A 80 -9.43 6.35 -4.54
CA GLY A 80 -10.18 6.23 -5.79
C GLY A 80 -9.38 5.89 -7.05
N HIS A 81 -8.07 5.69 -6.98
CA HIS A 81 -7.25 5.32 -8.15
C HIS A 81 -7.60 3.94 -8.76
N ARG A 82 -8.56 3.19 -8.20
CA ARG A 82 -9.03 1.92 -8.75
C ARG A 82 -10.35 1.96 -9.49
N THR A 83 -11.14 3.05 -9.42
CA THR A 83 -12.55 2.96 -9.85
C THR A 83 -12.92 3.71 -11.12
N HIS A 84 -12.09 4.59 -11.69
CA HIS A 84 -12.35 5.17 -13.01
C HIS A 84 -11.04 5.45 -13.76
N PRO A 85 -10.78 4.81 -14.93
CA PRO A 85 -9.88 5.42 -15.89
C PRO A 85 -10.50 6.79 -16.25
N LYS A 86 -9.71 7.86 -16.13
CA LYS A 86 -10.06 9.13 -16.77
C LYS A 86 -10.18 8.82 -18.27
N LYS A 87 -11.41 8.80 -18.77
CA LYS A 87 -11.67 8.88 -20.22
C LYS A 87 -11.16 10.21 -20.74
#